data_AF-A0A7V4ZYC0-F1
#
_entry.id   AF-A0A7V4ZYC0-F1
#
_cell.length_a   1.000
_cell.length_b   1.000
_cell.length_c   1.000
_cell.angle_alpha   90.00
_cell.angle_beta   90.00
_cell.angle_gamma   90.00
#
_symmetry.space_group_name_H-M   'P 1'
#
loop_
_entity.id
_entity.type
_entity.pdbx_description
1 polymer ?
#
loop_
_entity_poly.entity_id
_entity_poly.type
_entity_poly.pdbx_seq_one_letter_code
_entity_poly.pdbx_strand_id
1 'polypeptide(L)'
;MQKALSLLGHTSLTFEGASFSSDCSGFVLAAYYLSGIDLRKEYAQKTGNGVRRLYQIALSHRLLSTGNLPVAGDVLFWDNTYDADGDGRPNDELTHTGIVVSSYSNGRVDYVHYHVSRGIVQESMNLYQPDRESLNAPMRIREPGKPRPEKWLAGQLYRAYGRLWYLQDADWVHR
;
A
#
# COMPACT_ATOMS: atom_id res chain seq x y z
N MET A 1 8.43 2.13 -11.15
CA MET A 1 6.97 2.37 -11.01
C MET A 1 6.10 1.96 -12.19
N GLN A 2 6.60 1.95 -13.43
CA GLN A 2 5.88 1.36 -14.55
C GLN A 2 5.42 -0.09 -14.29
N LYS A 3 6.15 -0.85 -13.46
CA LYS A 3 5.79 -2.22 -13.07
C LYS A 3 4.56 -2.32 -12.18
N ALA A 4 4.28 -1.33 -11.32
CA ALA A 4 3.04 -1.31 -10.56
C ALA A 4 1.83 -1.10 -11.49
N LEU A 5 1.98 -0.21 -12.47
CA LEU A 5 0.96 0.03 -13.50
C LEU A 5 0.76 -1.17 -14.43
N SER A 6 1.82 -1.91 -14.75
CA SER A 6 1.70 -3.11 -15.61
C SER A 6 0.92 -4.24 -14.97
N LEU A 7 0.64 -4.18 -13.67
CA LEU A 7 -0.17 -5.16 -12.95
C LEU A 7 -1.67 -4.85 -12.97
N LEU A 8 -2.08 -3.71 -13.52
CA LEU A 8 -3.51 -3.38 -13.66
C LEU A 8 -4.22 -4.47 -14.48
N GLY A 9 -5.36 -4.95 -13.98
CA GLY A 9 -6.16 -6.00 -14.63
C GLY A 9 -5.65 -7.44 -14.43
N HIS A 10 -4.50 -7.66 -13.78
CA HIS A 10 -4.07 -8.99 -13.41
C HIS A 10 -4.93 -9.58 -12.28
N THR A 11 -5.35 -10.84 -12.44
CA THR A 11 -6.11 -11.61 -11.44
C THR A 11 -5.24 -12.60 -10.67
N SER A 12 -4.06 -12.93 -11.20
CA SER A 12 -3.03 -13.74 -10.54
C SER A 12 -1.70 -13.00 -10.51
N LEU A 13 -0.97 -13.20 -9.41
CA LEU A 13 0.36 -12.64 -9.18
C LEU A 13 1.41 -13.75 -9.19
N THR A 14 1.50 -14.46 -10.31
CA THR A 14 2.49 -15.52 -10.55
C THR A 14 3.39 -15.09 -11.71
N PHE A 15 4.68 -15.14 -11.48
CA PHE A 15 5.73 -14.76 -12.43
C PHE A 15 6.81 -15.84 -12.42
N GLU A 16 7.71 -15.79 -13.38
CA GLU A 16 8.86 -16.71 -13.40
C GLU A 16 9.64 -16.58 -12.08
N GLY A 17 9.77 -17.70 -11.33
CA GLY A 17 10.51 -17.74 -10.07
C GLY A 17 9.79 -17.19 -8.82
N ALA A 18 8.54 -16.72 -8.93
CA ALA A 18 7.81 -16.19 -7.78
C ALA A 18 6.27 -16.26 -7.91
N SER A 19 5.60 -16.53 -6.79
CA SER A 19 4.14 -16.39 -6.65
C SER A 19 3.85 -15.56 -5.41
N PHE A 20 2.84 -14.69 -5.49
CA PHE A 20 2.44 -13.77 -4.44
C PHE A 20 0.95 -13.91 -4.14
N SER A 21 0.56 -13.63 -2.89
CA SER A 21 -0.85 -13.61 -2.50
C SER A 21 -1.64 -12.60 -3.31
N SER A 22 -2.86 -12.94 -3.71
CA SER A 22 -3.79 -12.00 -4.37
C SER A 22 -4.45 -11.06 -3.35
N ASP A 23 -3.62 -10.24 -2.70
CA ASP A 23 -4.02 -9.23 -1.72
C ASP A 23 -3.13 -7.96 -1.86
N CYS A 24 -3.38 -6.96 -1.01
CA CYS A 24 -2.65 -5.68 -1.09
C CYS A 24 -1.15 -5.81 -0.81
N SER A 25 -0.76 -6.68 0.12
CA SER A 25 0.64 -6.93 0.45
C SER A 25 1.37 -7.73 -0.63
N GLY A 26 0.71 -8.77 -1.17
CA GLY A 26 1.23 -9.56 -2.28
C GLY A 26 1.37 -8.74 -3.56
N PHE A 27 0.46 -7.81 -3.83
CA PHE A 27 0.63 -6.82 -4.90
C PHE A 27 1.89 -5.97 -4.73
N VAL A 28 2.14 -5.44 -3.52
CA VAL A 28 3.35 -4.64 -3.24
C VAL A 28 4.61 -5.48 -3.48
N LEU A 29 4.65 -6.70 -2.94
CA LEU A 29 5.77 -7.63 -3.13
C LEU A 29 6.01 -7.95 -4.61
N ALA A 30 4.94 -8.23 -5.37
CA ALA A 30 5.04 -8.50 -6.80
C ALA A 30 5.58 -7.29 -7.59
N ALA A 31 5.08 -6.09 -7.32
CA ALA A 31 5.52 -4.88 -8.00
C ALA A 31 7.01 -4.56 -7.72
N TYR A 32 7.46 -4.81 -6.49
CA TYR A 32 8.86 -4.68 -6.10
C TYR A 32 9.75 -5.75 -6.77
N TYR A 33 9.32 -7.01 -6.74
CA TYR A 33 10.01 -8.12 -7.39
C TYR A 33 10.21 -7.87 -8.89
N LEU A 34 9.16 -7.45 -9.60
CA LEU A 34 9.23 -7.09 -11.01
C LEU A 34 10.08 -5.84 -11.30
N SER A 35 10.37 -5.05 -10.26
CA SER A 35 11.28 -3.90 -10.32
C SER A 35 12.71 -4.26 -9.89
N GLY A 36 13.01 -5.55 -9.69
CA GLY A 36 14.34 -6.04 -9.31
C GLY A 36 14.63 -6.04 -7.81
N ILE A 37 13.66 -5.70 -6.95
CA ILE A 37 13.85 -5.64 -5.49
C ILE A 37 13.10 -6.80 -4.84
N ASP A 38 13.83 -7.76 -4.27
CA ASP A 38 13.22 -8.92 -3.63
C ASP A 38 13.07 -8.76 -2.11
N LEU A 39 11.90 -8.28 -1.69
CA LEU A 39 11.58 -8.10 -0.27
C LEU A 39 11.19 -9.39 0.45
N ARG A 40 11.06 -10.54 -0.25
CA ARG A 40 10.44 -11.75 0.32
C ARG A 40 11.22 -12.32 1.51
N LYS A 41 12.56 -12.28 1.46
CA LYS A 41 13.42 -12.79 2.54
C LYS A 41 13.18 -12.03 3.84
N GLU A 42 13.20 -10.70 3.80
CA GLU A 42 12.91 -9.88 4.98
C GLU A 42 11.45 -9.99 5.41
N TYR A 43 10.52 -10.00 4.45
CA TYR A 43 9.09 -10.15 4.70
C TYR A 43 8.75 -11.44 5.45
N ALA A 44 9.45 -12.54 5.14
CA ALA A 44 9.28 -13.82 5.83
C ALA A 44 9.77 -13.78 7.29
N GLN A 45 10.68 -12.87 7.64
CA GLN A 45 11.21 -12.69 9.00
C GLN A 45 10.31 -11.80 9.88
N LYS A 46 9.37 -11.08 9.28
CA LYS A 46 8.43 -10.20 9.99
C LYS A 46 7.16 -10.96 10.40
N THR A 47 6.49 -10.48 11.45
CA THR A 47 5.29 -11.11 12.02
C THR A 47 4.05 -10.23 11.88
N GLY A 48 2.86 -10.82 12.06
CA GLY A 48 1.57 -10.15 11.85
C GLY A 48 1.06 -10.25 10.40
N ASN A 49 0.05 -9.43 10.09
CA ASN A 49 -0.54 -9.35 8.75
C ASN A 49 0.47 -8.79 7.71
N GLY A 50 0.18 -8.95 6.42
CA GLY A 50 1.14 -8.60 5.37
C GLY A 50 1.49 -7.11 5.30
N VAL A 51 0.53 -6.22 5.58
CA VAL A 51 0.75 -4.78 5.66
C VAL A 51 1.73 -4.43 6.78
N ARG A 52 1.52 -5.02 7.96
CA ARG A 52 2.39 -4.85 9.13
C ARG A 52 3.81 -5.33 8.87
N ARG A 53 3.98 -6.42 8.12
CA ARG A 53 5.30 -6.92 7.73
C ARG A 53 6.04 -5.92 6.83
N LEU A 54 5.39 -5.37 5.81
CA LEU A 54 5.97 -4.32 4.96
C LEU A 54 6.32 -3.06 5.76
N TYR A 55 5.44 -2.64 6.67
CA TYR A 55 5.68 -1.51 7.56
C TYR A 55 6.90 -1.77 8.47
N GLN A 56 7.03 -2.97 9.03
CA GLN A 56 8.17 -3.35 9.88
C GLN A 56 9.49 -3.39 9.11
N ILE A 57 9.50 -3.75 7.81
CA ILE A 57 10.69 -3.61 6.95
C ILE A 57 11.08 -2.14 6.84
N ALA A 58 10.13 -1.27 6.49
CA ALA A 58 10.39 0.17 6.37
C ALA A 58 10.90 0.76 7.69
N LEU A 59 10.31 0.34 8.81
CA LEU A 59 10.71 0.77 10.14
C LEU A 59 12.14 0.31 10.49
N SER A 60 12.49 -0.97 10.26
CA SER A 60 13.82 -1.48 10.62
C SER A 60 14.95 -0.81 9.85
N HIS A 61 14.67 -0.34 8.63
CA HIS A 61 15.62 0.39 7.79
C HIS A 61 15.54 1.91 7.94
N ARG A 62 14.71 2.44 8.84
CA ARG A 62 14.48 3.89 9.04
C ARG A 62 14.00 4.59 7.75
N LEU A 63 13.17 3.91 6.97
CA LEU A 63 12.62 4.37 5.69
C LEU A 63 11.16 4.85 5.79
N LEU A 64 10.58 4.91 7.00
CA LEU A 64 9.25 5.45 7.24
C LEU A 64 9.26 6.98 7.34
N SER A 65 8.23 7.62 6.80
CA SER A 65 8.06 9.07 6.93
C SER A 65 6.59 9.50 6.75
N THR A 66 6.29 10.69 7.28
CA THR A 66 5.00 11.38 7.19
C THR A 66 5.13 12.85 6.78
N GLY A 67 6.35 13.40 6.73
CA GLY A 67 6.58 14.85 6.71
C GLY A 67 6.55 15.52 5.34
N ASN A 68 6.72 14.76 4.25
CA ASN A 68 6.67 15.26 2.88
C ASN A 68 5.61 14.50 2.07
N LEU A 69 5.34 14.94 0.83
CA LEU A 69 4.58 14.09 -0.08
C LEU A 69 5.41 12.84 -0.43
N PRO A 70 4.79 11.66 -0.49
CA PRO A 70 5.47 10.46 -0.96
C PRO A 70 5.89 10.63 -2.42
N VAL A 71 6.87 9.86 -2.86
CA VAL A 71 7.34 9.86 -4.25
C VAL A 71 7.03 8.53 -4.92
N ALA A 72 7.12 8.50 -6.25
CA ALA A 72 6.91 7.29 -7.03
C ALA A 72 7.77 6.13 -6.50
N GLY A 73 7.14 5.05 -6.06
CA GLY A 73 7.80 3.90 -5.44
C GLY A 73 7.59 3.74 -3.96
N ASP A 74 7.24 4.81 -3.26
CA ASP A 74 6.93 4.71 -1.85
C ASP A 74 5.71 3.80 -1.62
N VAL A 75 5.80 2.96 -0.60
CA VAL A 75 4.72 2.10 -0.15
C VAL A 75 3.86 2.89 0.82
N LEU A 76 2.58 3.06 0.50
CA LEU A 76 1.60 3.74 1.35
C LEU A 76 1.03 2.76 2.38
N PHE A 77 0.73 3.26 3.58
CA PHE A 77 0.08 2.52 4.65
C PHE A 77 -1.16 3.27 5.12
N TRP A 78 -2.26 2.53 5.26
CA TRP A 78 -3.53 3.05 5.80
C TRP A 78 -3.96 2.24 7.02
N ASP A 79 -4.63 2.94 7.93
CA ASP A 79 -5.30 2.39 9.10
C ASP A 79 -6.81 2.35 8.86
N ASN A 80 -7.55 1.51 9.61
CA ASN A 80 -9.00 1.49 9.66
C ASN A 80 -9.74 1.30 8.32
N THR A 81 -9.15 0.63 7.33
CA THR A 81 -9.80 0.40 6.02
C THR A 81 -10.85 -0.73 6.07
N TYR A 82 -10.85 -1.52 7.13
CA TYR A 82 -11.92 -2.43 7.53
C TYR A 82 -11.82 -2.66 9.04
N ASP A 83 -12.83 -3.30 9.62
CA ASP A 83 -12.85 -3.74 11.02
C ASP A 83 -12.12 -5.09 11.11
N ALA A 84 -10.86 -5.08 11.55
CA ALA A 84 -9.97 -6.23 11.44
C ALA A 84 -10.05 -7.18 12.64
N ASP A 85 -10.35 -6.67 13.84
CA ASP A 85 -10.57 -7.48 15.04
C ASP A 85 -12.07 -7.76 15.32
N GLY A 86 -12.98 -7.08 14.62
CA GLY A 86 -14.41 -7.31 14.70
C GLY A 86 -15.10 -6.61 15.87
N ASP A 87 -14.43 -5.66 16.54
CA ASP A 87 -14.97 -4.93 17.68
C ASP A 87 -15.87 -3.74 17.26
N GLY A 88 -15.91 -3.42 15.97
CA GLY A 88 -16.71 -2.35 15.38
C GLY A 88 -16.16 -0.94 15.58
N ARG A 89 -14.92 -0.79 16.05
CA ARG A 89 -14.29 0.51 16.34
C ARG A 89 -13.24 0.87 15.28
N PRO A 90 -12.90 2.17 15.12
CA PRO A 90 -11.87 2.61 14.19
C PRO A 90 -10.48 2.66 14.87
N ASN A 91 -9.98 1.50 15.30
CA ASN A 91 -8.72 1.32 16.05
C ASN A 91 -7.78 0.26 15.43
N ASP A 92 -8.02 -0.18 14.20
CA ASP A 92 -7.21 -1.15 13.50
C ASP A 92 -6.08 -0.49 12.71
N GLU A 93 -4.84 -0.67 13.17
CA GLU A 93 -3.67 -0.19 12.46
C GLU A 93 -3.21 -1.14 11.34
N LEU A 94 -2.65 -0.55 10.27
CA LEU A 94 -1.97 -1.27 9.19
C LEU A 94 -2.90 -2.29 8.54
N THR A 95 -4.05 -1.80 8.08
CA THR A 95 -5.11 -2.59 7.45
C THR A 95 -5.00 -2.57 5.93
N HIS A 96 -4.29 -1.62 5.34
CA HIS A 96 -4.11 -1.60 3.88
C HIS A 96 -2.80 -0.99 3.39
N THR A 97 -2.43 -1.33 2.16
CA THR A 97 -1.21 -0.82 1.52
C THR A 97 -1.34 -0.73 0.00
N GLY A 98 -0.43 0.03 -0.62
CA GLY A 98 -0.39 0.34 -2.04
C GLY A 98 0.91 1.05 -2.40
N ILE A 99 1.12 1.35 -3.68
CA ILE A 99 2.35 1.95 -4.18
C ILE A 99 2.04 3.27 -4.86
N VAL A 100 2.81 4.32 -4.54
CA VAL A 100 2.73 5.61 -5.23
C VAL A 100 3.24 5.50 -6.65
N VAL A 101 2.44 6.01 -7.59
CA VAL A 101 2.82 6.15 -9.00
C VAL A 101 3.22 7.59 -9.31
N SER A 102 2.56 8.58 -8.72
CA SER A 102 2.89 10.00 -8.91
C SER A 102 2.40 10.84 -7.73
N SER A 103 3.04 11.97 -7.50
CA SER A 103 2.60 12.96 -6.52
C SER A 103 2.77 14.37 -7.10
N TYR A 104 1.85 15.26 -6.73
CA TYR A 104 1.74 16.59 -7.30
C TYR A 104 1.82 17.64 -6.19
N SER A 105 2.33 18.82 -6.52
CA SER A 105 2.54 19.92 -5.57
C SER A 105 1.27 20.41 -4.86
N ASN A 106 0.08 20.08 -5.37
CA ASN A 106 -1.20 20.40 -4.75
C ASN A 106 -1.68 19.34 -3.73
N GLY A 107 -0.81 18.39 -3.35
CA GLY A 107 -1.10 17.34 -2.38
C GLY A 107 -1.74 16.09 -2.95
N ARG A 108 -2.05 16.06 -4.26
CA ARG A 108 -2.58 14.87 -4.92
C ARG A 108 -1.49 13.78 -4.97
N VAL A 109 -1.89 12.55 -4.67
CA VAL A 109 -1.08 11.34 -4.77
C VAL A 109 -1.88 10.32 -5.57
N ASP A 110 -1.32 9.89 -6.70
CA ASP A 110 -1.85 8.76 -7.49
C ASP A 110 -1.14 7.48 -7.05
N TYR A 111 -1.91 6.44 -6.79
CA TYR A 111 -1.39 5.16 -6.29
C TYR A 111 -2.09 3.97 -6.93
N VAL A 112 -1.44 2.81 -6.88
CA VAL A 112 -2.02 1.52 -7.27
C VAL A 112 -2.08 0.63 -6.04
N HIS A 113 -3.16 -0.11 -5.90
CA HIS A 113 -3.31 -1.10 -4.84
C HIS A 113 -4.17 -2.27 -5.31
N TYR A 114 -4.14 -3.36 -4.54
CA TYR A 114 -5.11 -4.43 -4.69
C TYR A 114 -6.40 -4.05 -3.97
N HIS A 115 -7.52 -4.00 -4.68
CA HIS A 115 -8.85 -3.77 -4.13
C HIS A 115 -9.58 -5.11 -4.01
N VAL A 116 -10.15 -5.40 -2.84
CA VAL A 116 -10.75 -6.71 -2.51
C VAL A 116 -11.78 -7.20 -3.53
N SER A 117 -12.57 -6.31 -4.14
CA SER A 117 -13.58 -6.66 -5.14
C SER A 117 -13.26 -6.28 -6.59
N ARG A 118 -12.25 -5.43 -6.83
CA ARG A 118 -11.93 -4.90 -8.17
C ARG A 118 -10.58 -5.41 -8.70
N GLY A 119 -9.84 -6.18 -7.90
CA GLY A 119 -8.47 -6.54 -8.22
C GLY A 119 -7.55 -5.32 -8.17
N ILE A 120 -6.51 -5.31 -8.99
CA ILE A 120 -5.48 -4.26 -8.95
C ILE A 120 -5.99 -3.02 -9.70
N VAL A 121 -6.13 -1.91 -8.98
CA VAL A 121 -6.70 -0.65 -9.49
C VAL A 121 -5.78 0.54 -9.19
N GLN A 122 -5.89 1.57 -10.03
CA GLN A 122 -5.28 2.87 -9.81
C GLN A 122 -6.32 3.84 -9.26
N GLU A 123 -5.96 4.55 -8.20
CA GLU A 123 -6.80 5.56 -7.55
C GLU A 123 -5.96 6.76 -7.08
N SER A 124 -6.61 7.75 -6.48
CA SER A 124 -5.99 8.98 -6.02
C SER A 124 -6.49 9.40 -4.65
N MET A 125 -5.62 10.09 -3.91
CA MET A 125 -5.96 10.82 -2.68
C MET A 125 -5.34 12.21 -2.70
N ASN A 126 -5.80 13.11 -1.83
CA ASN A 126 -5.16 14.40 -1.60
C ASN A 126 -4.81 14.58 -0.13
N LEU A 127 -3.50 14.60 0.18
CA LEU A 127 -2.99 14.70 1.54
C LEU A 127 -3.13 16.11 2.15
N TYR A 128 -3.38 17.14 1.33
CA TYR A 128 -3.65 18.50 1.81
C TYR A 128 -5.15 18.78 2.00
N GLN A 129 -6.01 17.95 1.41
CA GLN A 129 -7.47 18.04 1.51
C GLN A 129 -8.06 16.65 1.77
N PRO A 130 -7.74 16.00 2.91
CA PRO A 130 -8.11 14.61 3.17
C PRO A 130 -9.63 14.40 3.25
N ASP A 131 -10.39 15.40 3.70
CA ASP A 131 -11.85 15.31 3.88
C ASP A 131 -12.67 15.59 2.61
N ARG A 132 -12.01 16.03 1.52
CA ARG A 132 -12.71 16.40 0.29
C ARG A 132 -13.00 15.14 -0.55
N GLU A 133 -14.24 14.65 -0.48
CA GLU A 133 -14.68 13.44 -1.19
C GLU A 133 -14.34 13.45 -2.69
N SER A 134 -14.46 14.60 -3.36
CA SER A 134 -14.16 14.69 -4.80
C SER A 134 -12.68 14.55 -5.16
N LEU A 135 -11.77 14.57 -4.18
CA LEU A 135 -10.32 14.44 -4.37
C LEU A 135 -9.74 13.14 -3.80
N ASN A 136 -10.55 12.33 -3.11
CA ASN A 136 -10.07 11.14 -2.41
C ASN A 136 -10.93 9.94 -2.74
N ALA A 137 -10.30 8.85 -3.16
CA ALA A 137 -10.99 7.60 -3.37
C ALA A 137 -11.52 7.02 -2.04
N PRO A 138 -12.67 6.32 -2.06
CA PRO A 138 -13.14 5.51 -0.94
C PRO A 138 -12.10 4.44 -0.59
N MET A 139 -11.70 4.37 0.67
CA MET A 139 -10.70 3.41 1.14
C MET A 139 -11.26 2.44 2.19
N ARG A 140 -12.15 2.90 3.07
CA ARG A 140 -12.82 1.98 4.00
C ARG A 140 -13.88 1.15 3.29
N ILE A 141 -13.82 -0.16 3.46
CA ILE A 141 -14.81 -1.10 2.93
C ILE A 141 -16.17 -0.77 3.54
N ARG A 142 -17.18 -0.67 2.68
CA ARG A 142 -18.56 -0.46 3.10
C ARG A 142 -19.11 -1.74 3.69
N GLU A 143 -19.55 -1.68 4.94
CA GLU A 143 -20.21 -2.78 5.63
C GLU A 143 -21.72 -2.76 5.34
N PRO A 144 -22.31 -3.82 4.74
CA PRO A 144 -23.74 -3.87 4.46
C PRO A 144 -24.58 -3.66 5.74
N GLY A 145 -25.61 -2.83 5.64
CA GLY A 145 -26.51 -2.55 6.77
C GLY A 145 -25.95 -1.58 7.82
N LYS A 146 -24.67 -1.18 7.75
CA LYS A 146 -24.10 -0.15 8.63
C LYS A 146 -24.06 1.23 7.93
N PRO A 147 -24.26 2.32 8.69
CA PRO A 147 -24.03 3.67 8.16
C PRO A 147 -22.56 3.82 7.75
N ARG A 148 -22.30 4.71 6.79
CA ARG A 148 -20.94 5.08 6.42
C ARG A 148 -20.27 5.76 7.64
N PRO A 149 -19.06 5.33 8.03
CA PRO A 149 -18.35 5.94 9.15
C PRO A 149 -17.87 7.35 8.80
N GLU A 150 -17.55 8.14 9.83
CA GLU A 150 -17.07 9.52 9.68
C GLU A 150 -15.82 9.61 8.80
N LYS A 151 -14.87 8.67 8.99
CA LYS A 151 -13.66 8.55 8.18
C LYS A 151 -13.71 7.31 7.31
N TRP A 152 -13.56 7.50 6.00
CA TRP A 152 -13.64 6.41 5.02
C TRP A 152 -12.85 6.69 3.73
N LEU A 153 -12.32 7.91 3.56
CA LEU A 153 -11.54 8.31 2.39
C LEU A 153 -10.06 7.95 2.54
N ALA A 154 -9.37 7.69 1.44
CA ALA A 154 -7.95 7.35 1.43
C ALA A 154 -7.07 8.39 2.14
N GLY A 155 -7.32 9.69 1.94
CA GLY A 155 -6.57 10.75 2.61
C GLY A 155 -6.81 10.81 4.13
N GLN A 156 -8.02 10.46 4.60
CA GLN A 156 -8.37 10.47 6.03
C GLN A 156 -7.73 9.32 6.81
N LEU A 157 -7.53 8.20 6.13
CA LEU A 157 -7.06 6.94 6.72
C LEU A 157 -5.55 6.74 6.56
N TYR A 158 -4.88 7.67 5.89
CA TYR A 158 -3.46 7.59 5.59
C TYR A 158 -2.63 7.70 6.88
N ARG A 159 -1.73 6.73 7.07
CA ARG A 159 -0.83 6.66 8.23
C ARG A 159 0.55 7.23 7.91
N ALA A 160 1.22 6.64 6.93
CA ALA A 160 2.61 6.90 6.59
C ALA A 160 2.97 6.30 5.22
N TYR A 161 4.15 6.63 4.71
CA TYR A 161 4.76 5.93 3.60
C TYR A 161 6.13 5.37 3.97
N GLY A 162 6.54 4.29 3.28
CA GLY A 162 7.83 3.65 3.42
C GLY A 162 8.59 3.65 2.10
N ARG A 163 9.84 4.16 2.11
CA ARG A 163 10.68 4.25 0.91
C ARG A 163 11.43 2.95 0.63
N LEU A 164 10.72 1.82 0.53
CA LEU A 164 11.34 0.50 0.42
C LEU A 164 12.20 0.31 -0.82
N TRP A 165 12.04 1.17 -1.84
CA TRP A 165 12.86 1.14 -3.06
C TRP A 165 14.33 1.55 -2.81
N TYR A 166 14.67 2.10 -1.64
CA TYR A 166 16.07 2.25 -1.21
C TYR A 166 16.74 0.92 -0.86
N LEU A 167 16.00 -0.18 -0.74
CA LEU A 167 16.53 -1.51 -0.48
C LEU A 167 17.04 -2.21 -1.75
N GLN A 168 17.31 -1.46 -2.83
CA GLN A 168 18.00 -1.96 -4.02
C GLN A 168 19.41 -2.43 -3.62
N ASP A 169 19.50 -3.72 -3.35
CA ASP A 169 20.65 -4.62 -3.30
C ASP A 169 22.02 -4.09 -2.83
N ALA A 170 22.34 -4.46 -1.59
CA ALA A 170 23.72 -4.68 -1.17
C ALA A 170 24.33 -5.99 -1.77
N ASP A 171 23.56 -6.84 -2.47
CA ASP A 171 23.97 -8.21 -2.81
C ASP A 171 23.85 -8.63 -4.30
N TRP A 172 23.51 -7.73 -5.24
CA TRP A 172 23.42 -8.09 -6.68
C TRP A 172 24.76 -8.05 -7.46
N VAL A 173 25.90 -7.88 -6.77
CA VAL A 173 27.23 -7.87 -7.44
C VAL A 173 27.76 -9.29 -7.70
N HIS A 174 27.11 -10.36 -7.24
CA HIS A 174 27.65 -11.74 -7.34
C HIS A 174 26.69 -12.80 -7.86
N ARG A 175 26.06 -12.59 -9.02
CA ARG A 175 25.57 -13.69 -9.88
C ARG A 175 25.76 -13.38 -11.36
#